data_AF-A0A662CNV4-F1
#
_entry.id   AF-A0A662CNV4-F1
#
_cell.length_a   1.000
_cell.length_b   1.000
_cell.length_c   1.000
_cell.angle_alpha   90.00
_cell.angle_beta   90.00
_cell.angle_gamma   90.00
#
_symmetry.space_group_name_H-M   'P 1'
#
loop_
_entity.id
_entity.type
_entity.pdbx_description
1 polymer ?
#
loop_
_entity_poly.entity_id
_entity_poly.type
_entity_poly.pdbx_seq_one_letter_code
_entity_poly.pdbx_strand_id
1 'polypeptide(L)'
;AAMLSSADLIIESAVALTQEIHDGPFETYTGHGIWSKWEGFPTYSLEDKTLIRIDLDPNLKKTCDLEKESGTVQKAIDKGMPKTKLMSIPFRMEMSGFARLENSIPIVGDIGIIWPIMAYFIEQKLGIKLDFISYPQQSQEGQEMRKWIVENILPVKKEKLYL
;
A
#
# COMPACT_ATOMS: atom_id res chain seq x y z
N ALA A 1 -3.12 -14.57 0.38
CA ALA A 1 -1.79 -14.43 1.01
C ALA A 1 -0.62 -14.81 0.11
N ALA A 2 -0.61 -15.98 -0.56
CA ALA A 2 0.59 -16.49 -1.27
C ALA A 2 1.24 -15.48 -2.24
N MET A 3 0.47 -14.85 -3.13
CA MET A 3 0.97 -13.87 -4.10
C MET A 3 1.72 -12.70 -3.44
N LEU A 4 1.13 -12.12 -2.38
CA LEU A 4 1.75 -11.00 -1.65
C LEU A 4 2.92 -11.48 -0.79
N SER A 5 2.84 -12.71 -0.27
CA SER A 5 3.95 -13.35 0.47
C SER A 5 5.18 -13.58 -0.41
N SER A 6 4.99 -13.94 -1.68
CA SER A 6 6.08 -14.19 -2.62
C SER A 6 6.66 -12.92 -3.25
N ALA A 7 6.03 -11.77 -3.06
CA ALA A 7 6.50 -10.52 -3.64
C ALA A 7 7.62 -9.90 -2.80
N ASP A 8 8.76 -9.57 -3.41
CA ASP A 8 9.82 -8.78 -2.76
C ASP A 8 9.48 -7.27 -2.75
N LEU A 9 8.72 -6.84 -3.76
CA LEU A 9 8.27 -5.47 -3.96
C LEU A 9 6.74 -5.44 -4.07
N ILE A 10 6.11 -4.56 -3.29
CA ILE A 10 4.68 -4.27 -3.37
C ILE A 10 4.54 -2.81 -3.78
N ILE A 11 3.71 -2.56 -4.79
CA ILE A 11 3.35 -1.21 -5.22
C ILE A 11 1.90 -1.01 -4.83
N GLU A 12 1.63 -0.05 -3.95
CA GLU A 12 0.27 0.28 -3.54
C GLU A 12 -0.13 1.70 -3.92
N SER A 13 -1.42 1.84 -4.20
CA SER A 13 -2.07 3.11 -4.47
C SER A 13 -3.31 3.24 -3.62
N ALA A 14 -3.54 4.44 -3.08
CA ALA A 14 -4.81 4.82 -2.47
C ALA A 14 -5.27 3.90 -1.31
N VAL A 15 -4.42 3.73 -0.29
CA VAL A 15 -4.84 3.29 1.06
C VAL A 15 -5.27 1.80 1.15
N ALA A 16 -5.21 1.02 0.05
CA ALA A 16 -5.74 -0.35 0.02
C ALA A 16 -5.10 -1.30 1.05
N LEU A 17 -3.77 -1.33 1.19
CA LEU A 17 -3.13 -2.19 2.21
C LEU A 17 -3.05 -1.48 3.57
N THR A 18 -3.21 -0.15 3.61
CA THR A 18 -3.14 0.61 4.87
C THR A 18 -4.30 0.33 5.83
N GLN A 19 -5.42 -0.24 5.32
CA GLN A 19 -6.49 -0.76 6.17
C GLN A 19 -6.16 -2.12 6.79
N GLU A 20 -5.19 -2.84 6.24
CA GLU A 20 -4.84 -4.21 6.64
C GLU A 20 -3.49 -4.30 7.39
N ILE A 21 -2.72 -3.21 7.42
CA ILE A 21 -1.48 -3.08 8.18
C ILE A 21 -1.79 -2.66 9.61
N HIS A 22 -1.79 -3.63 10.52
CA HIS A 22 -1.93 -3.40 11.95
C HIS A 22 -0.55 -3.41 12.65
N ASP A 23 -0.44 -2.55 13.66
CA ASP A 23 0.79 -2.20 14.37
C ASP A 23 0.66 -2.48 15.88
N GLY A 24 0.35 -3.71 16.28
CA GLY A 24 0.51 -4.17 17.66
C GLY A 24 1.99 -4.36 18.05
N PRO A 25 2.37 -4.32 19.34
CA PRO A 25 3.74 -4.60 19.81
C PRO A 25 4.21 -6.05 19.55
N PHE A 26 3.32 -6.91 19.04
CA PHE A 26 3.59 -8.30 18.64
C PHE A 26 3.37 -8.55 17.15
N GLU A 27 3.03 -7.51 16.37
CA GLU A 27 2.72 -7.64 14.94
C GLU A 27 3.92 -7.18 14.12
N THR A 28 4.74 -8.14 13.71
CA THR A 28 5.89 -7.93 12.84
C THR A 28 5.44 -7.88 11.39
N TYR A 29 4.55 -6.94 11.06
CA TYR A 29 4.12 -6.61 9.69
C TYR A 29 3.04 -7.50 9.04
N THR A 30 1.78 -7.40 9.45
CA THR A 30 0.73 -8.20 8.78
C THR A 30 0.07 -7.44 7.64
N GLY A 31 -0.17 -8.15 6.54
CA GLY A 31 -1.12 -7.70 5.52
C GLY A 31 -2.54 -8.25 5.68
N HIS A 32 -2.83 -9.19 6.61
CA HIS A 32 -4.19 -9.73 6.87
C HIS A 32 -4.47 -9.97 8.39
N GLY A 33 -3.70 -9.34 9.29
CA GLY A 33 -3.99 -9.27 10.74
C GLY A 33 -4.03 -10.57 11.57
N ILE A 34 -4.07 -10.40 12.89
CA ILE A 34 -4.27 -11.47 13.90
C ILE A 34 -5.61 -12.21 13.73
N TRP A 35 -6.63 -11.51 13.24
CA TRP A 35 -8.00 -12.02 13.10
C TRP A 35 -8.14 -13.07 12.01
N SER A 36 -7.62 -12.84 10.80
CA SER A 36 -7.64 -13.86 9.74
C SER A 36 -6.83 -15.10 10.15
N LYS A 37 -5.74 -14.91 10.91
CA LYS A 37 -4.98 -16.02 11.48
C LYS A 37 -5.79 -16.84 12.49
N TRP A 38 -6.58 -16.18 13.35
CA TRP A 38 -7.47 -16.83 14.32
C TRP A 38 -8.60 -17.62 13.65
N GLU A 39 -9.09 -17.14 12.51
CA GLU A 39 -10.08 -17.85 11.69
C GLU A 39 -9.46 -18.95 10.80
N GLY A 40 -8.14 -19.18 10.87
CA GLY A 40 -7.44 -20.23 10.13
C GLY A 40 -7.08 -19.88 8.69
N PHE A 41 -7.27 -18.62 8.26
CA PHE A 41 -6.86 -18.17 6.94
C PHE A 41 -5.34 -17.98 6.85
N PRO A 42 -4.74 -18.17 5.66
CA PRO A 42 -3.33 -17.90 5.45
C PRO A 42 -3.05 -16.40 5.55
N THR A 43 -2.00 -16.04 6.28
CA THR A 43 -1.50 -14.66 6.43
C THR A 43 -0.07 -14.55 5.88
N TYR A 44 0.44 -13.33 5.73
CA TYR A 44 1.81 -13.08 5.27
C TYR A 44 2.44 -11.90 6.03
N SER A 45 3.77 -11.90 6.11
CA SER A 45 4.57 -10.83 6.68
C SER A 45 4.99 -9.84 5.59
N LEU A 46 5.07 -8.54 5.92
CA LEU A 46 5.74 -7.52 5.11
C LEU A 46 7.19 -7.28 5.56
N GLU A 47 7.70 -8.05 6.52
CA GLU A 47 9.13 -8.08 6.88
C GLU A 47 9.97 -8.29 5.61
N ASP A 48 11.07 -7.53 5.51
CA ASP A 48 11.99 -7.49 4.37
C ASP A 48 11.41 -7.08 3.01
N LYS A 49 10.10 -6.79 2.92
CA LYS A 49 9.47 -6.33 1.68
C LYS A 49 9.69 -4.84 1.47
N THR A 50 9.91 -4.46 0.22
CA THR A 50 9.92 -3.05 -0.18
C THR A 50 8.51 -2.62 -0.57
N LEU A 51 8.03 -1.51 -0.03
CA LEU A 51 6.71 -0.97 -0.34
C LEU A 51 6.83 0.37 -1.04
N ILE A 52 6.33 0.49 -2.27
CA ILE A 52 6.21 1.76 -2.97
C ILE A 52 4.78 2.27 -2.80
N ARG A 53 4.65 3.48 -2.26
CA ARG A 53 3.35 4.12 -2.00
C ARG A 53 3.16 5.32 -2.88
N ILE A 54 2.14 5.28 -3.74
CA ILE A 54 1.77 6.44 -4.56
C ILE A 54 0.55 7.11 -3.92
N ASP A 55 0.71 8.36 -3.48
CA ASP A 55 -0.35 9.18 -2.88
C ASP A 55 -0.26 10.62 -3.36
N LEU A 56 -1.38 11.34 -3.32
CA LEU A 56 -1.45 12.77 -3.63
C LEU A 56 -1.05 13.64 -2.42
N ASP A 57 -1.02 13.09 -1.21
CA ASP A 57 -0.75 13.87 0.00
C ASP A 57 0.75 14.19 0.17
N PRO A 58 1.16 15.48 0.07
CA PRO A 58 2.54 15.88 0.28
C PRO A 58 3.02 15.70 1.73
N ASN A 59 2.10 15.53 2.68
CA ASN A 59 2.45 15.24 4.08
C ASN A 59 3.05 13.83 4.23
N LEU A 60 2.84 12.93 3.28
CA LEU A 60 3.43 11.58 3.28
C LEU A 60 4.94 11.65 3.22
N LYS A 61 5.46 12.50 2.32
CA LYS A 61 6.89 12.73 2.18
C LYS A 61 7.49 13.36 3.44
N LYS A 62 6.87 14.42 3.96
CA LYS A 62 7.33 15.10 5.19
C LYS A 62 7.37 14.15 6.39
N THR A 63 6.37 13.28 6.51
CA THR A 63 6.28 12.31 7.60
C THR A 63 7.37 11.24 7.48
N CYS A 64 7.58 10.68 6.28
CA CYS A 64 8.63 9.71 6.02
C CYS A 64 10.03 10.29 6.27
N ASP A 65 10.27 11.54 5.84
CA ASP A 65 11.54 12.24 6.06
C ASP A 65 11.78 12.46 7.58
N LEU A 66 10.76 12.88 8.33
CA LEU A 66 10.82 13.06 9.78
C LEU A 66 11.02 11.74 10.55
N GLU A 67 10.47 10.62 10.05
CA GLU A 67 10.71 9.30 10.64
C GLU A 67 12.16 8.85 10.46
N LYS A 68 12.71 9.00 9.23
CA LYS A 68 14.11 8.65 8.92
C LYS A 68 15.11 9.46 9.73
N GLU A 69 14.83 10.74 9.97
CA GLU A 69 15.73 11.61 10.72
C GLU A 69 15.66 11.42 12.23
N SER A 70 14.47 11.17 12.79
CA SER A 70 14.27 11.29 14.24
C SER A 70 14.09 9.96 14.98
N GLY A 71 13.57 8.91 14.32
CA GLY A 71 13.20 7.65 14.97
C GLY A 71 12.22 7.80 16.16
N THR A 72 11.66 9.00 16.33
CA THR A 72 10.91 9.41 17.53
C THR A 72 9.55 8.74 17.58
N VAL A 73 8.99 8.48 16.41
CA VAL A 73 7.72 7.78 16.24
C VAL A 73 7.87 6.32 16.63
N GLN A 74 8.91 5.65 16.15
CA GLN A 74 9.24 4.27 16.53
C GLN A 74 9.38 4.15 18.06
N LYS A 75 10.18 5.00 18.69
CA LYS A 75 10.41 4.99 20.14
C LYS A 75 9.18 5.35 20.97
N ALA A 76 8.25 6.16 20.43
CA ALA A 76 7.02 6.53 21.11
C ALA A 76 5.96 5.41 21.05
N ILE A 77 5.92 4.70 19.92
CA ILE A 77 5.00 3.59 19.68
C ILE A 77 5.46 2.31 20.40
N ASP A 78 6.77 2.04 20.48
CA ASP A 78 7.33 0.94 21.30
C ASP A 78 6.93 1.07 22.78
N LYS A 79 6.62 2.30 23.22
CA LYS A 79 6.14 2.62 24.57
C LYS A 79 4.61 2.65 24.68
N GLY A 80 3.88 2.27 23.63
CA GLY A 80 2.42 2.22 23.60
C GLY A 80 1.73 3.59 23.60
N MET A 81 2.42 4.67 23.20
CA MET A 81 1.82 6.02 23.22
C MET A 81 0.95 6.28 21.96
N PRO A 82 -0.21 6.94 22.09
CA PRO A 82 -1.09 7.24 20.95
C PRO A 82 -0.42 8.17 19.93
N LYS A 83 -0.37 7.75 18.66
CA LYS A 83 0.33 8.45 17.57
C LYS A 83 -0.24 9.86 17.32
N THR A 84 -1.53 10.07 17.60
CA THR A 84 -2.26 11.34 17.44
C THR A 84 -1.75 12.49 18.32
N LYS A 85 -1.19 12.20 19.51
CA LYS A 85 -0.84 13.25 20.48
C LYS A 85 0.53 13.90 20.22
N LEU A 86 1.37 13.26 19.41
CA LEU A 86 2.76 13.67 19.18
C LEU A 86 2.95 14.48 17.89
N MET A 87 2.15 14.25 16.85
CA MET A 87 2.46 14.74 15.50
C MET A 87 1.40 15.68 14.89
N SER A 88 0.21 15.87 15.50
CA SER A 88 -0.85 16.77 14.98
C SER A 88 -1.18 16.56 13.49
N ILE A 89 -1.07 15.31 13.03
CA ILE A 89 -1.28 14.93 11.63
C ILE A 89 -2.68 14.32 11.45
N PRO A 90 -3.30 14.48 10.26
CA PRO A 90 -4.61 13.91 9.97
C PRO A 90 -4.62 12.38 10.13
N PHE A 91 -5.70 11.81 10.67
CA PHE A 91 -5.87 10.37 10.91
C PHE A 91 -5.58 9.48 9.67
N ARG A 92 -5.85 9.97 8.46
CA ARG A 92 -5.49 9.29 7.21
C ARG A 92 -3.98 9.00 7.13
N MET A 93 -3.16 9.95 7.57
CA MET A 93 -1.71 9.86 7.61
C MET A 93 -1.21 8.89 8.66
N GLU A 94 -1.95 8.69 9.75
CA GLU A 94 -1.60 7.75 10.82
C GLU A 94 -1.62 6.29 10.33
N MET A 95 -2.53 5.96 9.43
CA MET A 95 -2.70 4.62 8.86
C MET A 95 -1.85 4.41 7.60
N SER A 96 -1.69 5.44 6.75
CA SER A 96 -0.95 5.33 5.48
C SER A 96 0.51 5.76 5.54
N GLY A 97 0.86 6.72 6.40
CA GLY A 97 2.21 7.27 6.53
C GLY A 97 3.13 6.42 7.42
N PHE A 98 2.58 5.66 8.37
CA PHE A 98 3.33 5.01 9.45
C PHE A 98 3.33 3.49 9.41
N ALA A 99 2.99 2.84 8.30
CA ALA A 99 3.36 1.42 8.26
C ALA A 99 4.86 1.36 8.47
N ARG A 100 5.26 0.64 9.52
CA ARG A 100 6.59 0.48 10.13
C ARG A 100 7.69 -0.05 9.18
N LEU A 101 7.47 0.01 7.87
CA LEU A 101 8.32 -0.60 6.87
C LEU A 101 9.50 0.34 6.62
N GLU A 102 10.66 -0.02 7.16
CA GLU A 102 11.94 0.66 6.91
C GLU A 102 12.19 0.86 5.41
N ASN A 103 11.71 -0.09 4.60
CA ASN A 103 11.81 -0.10 3.15
C ASN A 103 10.58 0.51 2.43
N SER A 104 9.86 1.43 3.08
CA SER A 104 8.76 2.18 2.48
C SER A 104 9.26 3.39 1.67
N ILE A 105 8.82 3.50 0.43
CA ILE A 105 9.19 4.55 -0.52
C ILE A 105 7.93 5.35 -0.91
N PRO A 106 7.75 6.57 -0.38
CA PRO A 106 6.64 7.44 -0.76
C PRO A 106 6.90 8.14 -2.09
N ILE A 107 5.93 8.11 -3.00
CA ILE A 107 5.88 8.87 -4.24
C ILE A 107 4.66 9.78 -4.20
N VAL A 108 4.90 11.09 -4.24
CA VAL A 108 3.83 12.10 -4.25
C VAL A 108 3.44 12.39 -5.70
N GLY A 109 2.22 12.02 -6.09
CA GLY A 109 1.71 12.26 -7.44
C GLY A 109 0.41 11.51 -7.73
N ASP A 110 -0.26 11.91 -8.82
CA ASP A 110 -1.45 11.21 -9.29
C ASP A 110 -1.06 9.83 -9.83
N ILE A 111 -1.68 8.78 -9.28
CA ILE A 111 -1.41 7.40 -9.69
C ILE A 111 -1.68 7.16 -11.18
N GLY A 112 -2.72 7.80 -11.73
CA GLY A 112 -3.05 7.73 -13.14
C GLY A 112 -1.99 8.37 -14.05
N ILE A 113 -1.03 9.10 -13.48
CA ILE A 113 0.13 9.67 -14.20
C ILE A 113 1.40 8.89 -13.86
N ILE A 114 1.66 8.65 -12.58
CA ILE A 114 2.88 8.01 -12.10
C ILE A 114 2.96 6.55 -12.54
N TRP A 115 1.87 5.78 -12.38
CA TRP A 115 1.88 4.36 -12.72
C TRP A 115 2.18 4.10 -14.20
N PRO A 116 1.56 4.79 -15.18
CA PRO A 116 1.91 4.59 -16.60
C PRO A 116 3.39 4.83 -16.92
N ILE A 117 4.01 5.84 -16.29
CA ILE A 117 5.44 6.13 -16.47
C ILE A 117 6.28 4.98 -15.89
N MET A 118 5.98 4.54 -14.67
CA MET A 118 6.68 3.42 -14.04
C MET A 118 6.50 2.12 -14.84
N ALA A 119 5.26 1.82 -15.23
CA ALA A 119 4.85 0.67 -16.02
C ALA A 119 5.67 0.58 -17.31
N TYR A 120 5.82 1.68 -18.05
CA TYR A 120 6.65 1.73 -19.25
C TYR A 120 8.11 1.30 -18.99
N PHE A 121 8.74 1.83 -17.93
CA PHE A 121 10.11 1.43 -17.59
C PHE A 121 10.19 -0.03 -17.10
N ILE A 122 9.18 -0.50 -16.36
CA ILE A 122 9.10 -1.88 -15.87
C ILE A 122 9.00 -2.86 -17.04
N GLU A 123 8.14 -2.58 -18.03
CA GLU A 123 8.03 -3.38 -19.25
C GLU A 123 9.38 -3.50 -19.96
N GLN A 124 10.09 -2.39 -20.13
CA GLN A 124 11.41 -2.39 -20.79
C GLN A 124 12.46 -3.18 -19.98
N LYS A 125 12.44 -3.07 -18.64
CA LYS A 125 13.43 -3.73 -17.77
C LYS A 125 13.17 -5.22 -17.61
N LEU A 126 11.91 -5.63 -17.58
CA LEU A 126 11.52 -7.03 -17.39
C LEU A 126 11.28 -7.77 -18.71
N GLY A 127 11.18 -7.06 -19.84
CA GLY A 127 10.84 -7.65 -21.14
C GLY A 127 9.42 -8.21 -21.19
N ILE A 128 8.51 -7.63 -20.40
CA ILE A 128 7.09 -8.01 -20.34
C ILE A 128 6.23 -6.94 -20.99
N LYS A 129 5.03 -7.33 -21.42
CA LYS A 129 3.98 -6.40 -21.82
C LYS A 129 2.86 -6.45 -20.78
N LEU A 130 2.48 -5.30 -20.26
CA LEU A 130 1.37 -5.14 -19.36
C LEU A 130 0.09 -5.05 -20.18
N ASP A 131 -0.92 -5.84 -19.81
CA ASP A 131 -2.20 -5.89 -20.51
C ASP A 131 -3.11 -4.70 -20.19
N PHE A 132 -2.77 -3.92 -19.16
CA PHE A 132 -3.59 -2.84 -18.64
C PHE A 132 -2.75 -1.70 -18.07
N ILE A 133 -3.10 -0.47 -18.45
CA ILE A 133 -2.50 0.77 -17.93
C ILE A 133 -3.63 1.69 -17.45
N SER A 134 -3.43 2.30 -16.28
CA SER A 134 -4.39 3.22 -15.69
C SER A 134 -4.36 4.60 -16.35
N TYR A 135 -5.48 5.32 -16.33
CA TYR A 135 -5.58 6.73 -16.70
C TYR A 135 -6.06 7.58 -15.51
N PRO A 136 -5.74 8.89 -15.46
CA PRO A 136 -6.29 9.80 -14.47
C PRO A 136 -7.82 9.80 -14.53
N GLN A 137 -8.51 9.64 -13.39
CA GLN A 137 -9.96 9.44 -13.39
C GLN A 137 -10.77 10.58 -14.01
N GLN A 138 -10.21 11.80 -14.00
CA GLN A 138 -10.85 12.99 -14.55
C GLN A 138 -10.76 13.06 -16.09
N SER A 139 -9.81 12.33 -16.69
CA SER A 139 -9.62 12.29 -18.15
C SER A 139 -10.74 11.52 -18.85
N GLN A 140 -10.92 11.77 -20.15
CA GLN A 140 -11.90 11.04 -20.95
C GLN A 140 -11.58 9.54 -20.96
N GLU A 141 -10.31 9.20 -21.14
CA GLU A 141 -9.78 7.84 -21.14
C GLU A 141 -9.99 7.16 -19.78
N GLY A 142 -9.81 7.91 -18.68
CA GLY A 142 -10.08 7.41 -17.33
C GLY A 142 -11.56 7.11 -17.07
N GLN A 143 -12.47 7.94 -17.59
CA GLN A 143 -13.91 7.70 -17.50
C GLN A 143 -14.34 6.47 -18.32
N GLU A 144 -13.79 6.31 -19.53
CA GLU A 144 -14.02 5.15 -20.38
C GLU A 144 -13.47 3.86 -19.75
N MET A 145 -12.25 3.90 -19.23
CA MET A 145 -11.64 2.80 -18.48
C MET A 145 -12.51 2.40 -17.28
N ARG A 146 -13.00 3.36 -16.49
CA ARG A 146 -13.89 3.08 -15.37
C ARG A 146 -15.18 2.41 -15.81
N LYS A 147 -15.79 2.92 -16.88
CA LYS A 147 -17.00 2.31 -17.45
C LYS A 147 -16.73 0.87 -17.90
N TRP A 148 -15.62 0.64 -18.60
CA TRP A 148 -15.21 -0.69 -19.02
C TRP A 148 -15.01 -1.64 -17.82
N ILE A 149 -14.35 -1.19 -16.75
CA ILE A 149 -14.17 -1.99 -15.53
C ILE A 149 -15.52 -2.40 -14.95
N VAL A 150 -16.45 -1.46 -14.81
CA VAL A 150 -17.80 -1.73 -14.27
C VAL A 150 -18.58 -2.73 -15.12
N GLU A 151 -18.41 -2.67 -16.44
CA GLU A 151 -19.14 -3.54 -17.38
C GLU A 151 -18.51 -4.93 -17.52
N ASN A 152 -17.19 -5.07 -17.34
CA ASN A 152 -16.46 -6.29 -17.70
C ASN A 152 -15.82 -7.03 -16.51
N ILE A 153 -15.52 -6.34 -15.42
CA ILE A 153 -14.88 -6.96 -14.25
C ILE A 153 -15.96 -7.43 -13.27
N LEU A 154 -16.10 -8.74 -13.17
CA LEU A 154 -17.04 -9.38 -12.27
C LEU A 154 -16.42 -9.57 -10.88
N PRO A 155 -17.23 -9.53 -9.80
CA PRO A 155 -16.78 -9.93 -8.48
C PRO A 155 -16.17 -11.33 -8.49
N VAL A 156 -15.13 -11.53 -7.69
CA VAL A 156 -14.49 -12.84 -7.54
C VAL A 156 -15.51 -13.84 -7.00
N LYS A 157 -15.64 -14.98 -7.67
CA LYS A 157 -16.48 -16.10 -7.21
C LYS A 157 -15.78 -16.77 -6.02
N LYS A 158 -16.39 -16.73 -4.84
CA LYS A 158 -15.78 -17.18 -3.57
C LYS A 158 -15.34 -18.65 -3.62
N GLU A 159 -16.06 -19.46 -4.38
CA GLU A 159 -15.78 -20.89 -4.56
C GLU A 159 -14.47 -21.15 -5.32
N LYS A 160 -13.97 -20.16 -6.06
CA LYS A 160 -12.73 -20.25 -6.83
C LYS A 160 -11.50 -19.72 -6.07
N LEU A 161 -11.65 -19.19 -4.86
CA LEU A 161 -10.56 -18.58 -4.09
C LEU A 161 -9.75 -19.57 -3.25
N TYR A 162 -10.24 -20.80 -3.03
CA TYR A 162 -9.68 -21.77 -2.09
C TYR A 162 -9.25 -23.10 -2.74
N LEU A 163 -8.96 -23.09 -4.05
CA LEU A 163 -8.36 -24.23 -4.75
C LEU A 163 -6.84 -24.08 -4.81
#